data_AF-A0A9P7YXT1-F1
#
_entry.id   AF-A0A9P7YXT1-F1
#
_cell.length_a   1.000
_cell.length_b   1.000
_cell.length_c   1.000
_cell.angle_alpha   90.00
_cell.angle_beta   90.00
_cell.angle_gamma   90.00
#
_symmetry.space_group_name_H-M   'P 1'
#
loop_
_entity.id
_entity.type
_entity.pdbx_description
1 polymer ?
#
loop_
_entity_poly.entity_id
_entity_poly.type
_entity_poly.pdbx_seq_one_letter_code
_entity_poly.pdbx_strand_id
1 'polypeptide(L)'
;MVNILKQRRKRLRTRKETLLKKLHKIAILCDVDVAFFLRVRETGRIITFNSLDVESWPPSRGEMKCVYPIPQNFLPQDIEAKFGKIS
;
A
#
# COMPACT_ATOMS: atom_id res chain seq x y z
N MET A 1 -3.18 -25.29 -14.93
CA MET A 1 -3.66 -24.15 -14.09
C MET A 1 -3.04 -24.06 -12.70
N VAL A 2 -2.85 -25.17 -11.96
CA VAL A 2 -2.30 -25.19 -10.58
C VAL A 2 -0.94 -24.46 -10.44
N ASN A 3 -0.07 -24.57 -11.44
CA ASN A 3 1.26 -23.96 -11.41
C ASN A 3 1.25 -22.41 -11.45
N ILE A 4 0.33 -21.81 -12.23
CA ILE A 4 0.20 -20.35 -12.35
C ILE A 4 -0.27 -19.73 -11.04
N LEU A 5 -1.24 -20.36 -10.35
CA LEU A 5 -1.72 -19.90 -9.05
C LEU A 5 -0.62 -19.98 -7.99
N LYS A 6 0.14 -21.08 -7.96
CA LYS A 6 1.29 -21.26 -7.06
C LYS A 6 2.36 -20.19 -7.31
N GLN A 7 2.66 -19.88 -8.57
CA GLN A 7 3.60 -18.82 -8.96
C GLN A 7 3.09 -17.42 -8.56
N ARG A 8 1.81 -17.11 -8.79
CA ARG A 8 1.20 -15.82 -8.38
C ARG A 8 1.28 -15.61 -6.87
N ARG A 9 0.96 -16.64 -6.08
CA ARG A 9 1.08 -16.59 -4.61
C ARG A 9 2.52 -16.40 -4.14
N LYS A 10 3.48 -17.10 -4.76
CA LYS A 10 4.91 -16.91 -4.48
C LYS A 10 5.34 -15.47 -4.79
N ARG A 11 5.00 -14.95 -5.98
CA ARG A 11 5.31 -13.57 -6.39
C ARG A 11 4.69 -12.55 -5.44
N LEU A 12 3.43 -12.75 -5.04
CA LEU A 12 2.74 -11.89 -4.08
C LEU A 12 3.47 -11.89 -2.73
N ARG A 13 3.86 -13.06 -2.21
CA ARG A 13 4.59 -13.17 -0.93
C ARG A 13 5.88 -12.35 -0.96
N THR A 14 6.73 -12.56 -1.95
CA THR A 14 8.03 -11.87 -2.09
C THR A 14 7.84 -10.36 -2.27
N ARG A 15 6.91 -9.93 -3.13
CA ARG A 15 6.65 -8.49 -3.37
C ARG A 15 6.06 -7.81 -2.15
N LYS A 16 5.16 -8.49 -1.42
CA LYS A 16 4.60 -8.00 -0.15
C LYS A 16 5.68 -7.75 0.88
N GLU A 17 6.57 -8.73 1.11
CA GLU A 17 7.68 -8.58 2.06
C GLU A 17 8.59 -7.41 1.68
N THR A 18 8.92 -7.27 0.39
CA THR A 18 9.73 -6.16 -0.12
C THR A 18 9.03 -4.82 0.08
N LEU A 19 7.72 -4.76 -0.18
CA LEU A 19 6.92 -3.55 0.00
C LEU A 19 6.85 -3.11 1.46
N LEU A 20 6.59 -4.04 2.39
CA LEU A 20 6.58 -3.74 3.84
C LEU A 20 7.93 -3.19 4.31
N LYS A 21 9.04 -3.77 3.84
CA LYS A 21 10.38 -3.22 4.12
C LYS A 21 10.56 -1.79 3.58
N LYS A 22 10.03 -1.48 2.40
CA LYS A 22 10.09 -0.12 1.83
C LYS A 22 9.24 0.87 2.60
N LEU A 23 8.03 0.49 2.99
CA LEU A 23 7.13 1.33 3.79
C LEU A 23 7.77 1.68 5.13
N HIS A 24 8.32 0.68 5.82
CA HIS A 24 9.05 0.89 7.07
C HIS A 24 10.29 1.78 6.90
N LYS A 25 11.07 1.58 5.82
CA LYS A 25 12.22 2.43 5.52
C LYS A 25 11.81 3.89 5.26
N ILE A 26 10.73 4.14 4.53
CA ILE A 26 10.25 5.51 4.29
C ILE A 26 9.84 6.15 5.61
N ALA A 27 9.10 5.42 6.47
CA ALA A 27 8.69 5.95 7.76
C ALA A 27 9.90 6.40 8.61
N ILE A 28 10.95 5.58 8.69
CA ILE A 28 12.15 5.92 9.47
C ILE A 28 13.03 6.97 8.78
N LEU A 29 13.36 6.79 7.49
CA LEU A 29 14.37 7.61 6.81
C LEU A 29 13.85 9.00 6.45
N CYS A 30 12.54 9.16 6.28
CA CYS A 30 11.93 10.41 5.89
C CYS A 30 11.10 11.06 7.02
N ASP A 31 11.04 10.43 8.19
CA ASP A 31 10.25 10.91 9.35
C ASP A 31 8.79 11.24 8.97
N VAL A 32 8.12 10.25 8.38
CA VAL A 32 6.73 10.39 7.91
C VAL A 32 5.84 9.27 8.43
N ASP A 33 4.58 9.61 8.66
CA ASP A 33 3.56 8.62 9.01
C ASP A 33 3.05 7.89 7.77
N VAL A 34 3.02 6.57 7.86
CA VAL A 34 2.64 5.67 6.76
C VAL A 34 1.56 4.73 7.25
N ALA A 35 0.39 4.80 6.62
CA ALA A 35 -0.64 3.77 6.70
C ALA A 35 -0.84 3.14 5.33
N PHE A 36 -0.88 1.81 5.28
CA PHE A 36 -0.99 1.07 4.03
C PHE A 36 -1.96 -0.10 4.15
N PHE A 37 -2.83 -0.24 3.14
CA PHE A 37 -3.82 -1.31 3.04
C PHE A 37 -3.61 -2.10 1.76
N LEU A 38 -3.44 -3.41 1.89
CA LEU A 38 -3.34 -4.35 0.76
C LEU A 38 -4.46 -5.37 0.84
N ARG A 39 -5.41 -5.31 -0.10
CA ARG A 39 -6.42 -6.34 -0.27
C ARG A 39 -5.96 -7.40 -1.27
N VAL A 40 -5.84 -8.64 -0.81
CA VAL A 40 -5.60 -9.80 -1.67
C VAL A 40 -6.90 -10.14 -2.40
N ARG A 41 -7.00 -9.79 -3.68
CA ARG A 41 -8.23 -9.97 -4.48
C ARG A 41 -8.74 -11.42 -4.49
N GLU A 42 -7.84 -12.39 -4.54
CA GLU A 42 -8.18 -13.82 -4.56
C GLU A 42 -8.90 -14.28 -3.30
N THR A 43 -8.50 -13.78 -2.12
CA THR A 43 -8.99 -14.27 -0.83
C THR A 43 -9.84 -13.26 -0.07
N GLY A 44 -9.93 -12.02 -0.56
CA GLY A 44 -10.56 -10.90 0.14
C GLY A 44 -9.78 -10.38 1.35
N ARG A 45 -8.74 -11.08 1.82
CA ARG A 45 -7.98 -10.72 3.03
C ARG A 45 -7.32 -9.37 2.88
N ILE A 46 -7.44 -8.54 3.91
CA ILE A 46 -6.80 -7.23 4.00
C ILE A 46 -5.60 -7.35 4.93
N ILE A 47 -4.46 -6.84 4.48
CA ILE A 47 -3.23 -6.74 5.24
C ILE A 47 -2.96 -5.26 5.45
N THR A 48 -2.74 -4.87 6.69
CA THR A 48 -2.46 -3.49 7.08
C THR A 48 -1.02 -3.34 7.54
N PHE A 49 -0.48 -2.15 7.36
CA PHE A 49 0.76 -1.69 7.96
C PHE A 49 0.54 -0.25 8.41
N ASN A 50 0.87 0.04 9.67
CA ASN A 50 0.87 1.39 10.22
C ASN A 50 2.25 1.65 10.84
N SER A 51 2.81 2.82 10.58
CA SER A 51 4.05 3.27 11.24
C SER A 51 3.80 3.70 12.69
N LEU A 52 2.60 4.17 12.98
CA LEU A 52 2.14 4.58 14.31
C LEU A 52 1.03 3.66 14.80
N ASP A 53 1.08 3.31 16.08
CA ASP A 53 0.05 2.57 16.78
C ASP A 53 -0.84 3.55 17.57
N VAL A 54 -1.51 4.44 16.85
CA VAL A 54 -2.44 5.43 17.43
C VAL A 54 -3.81 5.29 16.80
N GLU A 55 -4.87 5.36 17.61
CA GLU A 55 -6.25 5.10 17.18
C GLU A 55 -6.76 6.10 16.13
N SER A 56 -6.24 7.33 16.15
CA SER A 56 -6.58 8.40 15.21
C SER A 56 -5.88 8.31 13.85
N TRP A 57 -5.00 7.31 13.65
CA TRP A 57 -4.21 7.16 12.43
C TRP A 57 -4.46 5.81 11.74
N PRO A 58 -4.68 5.77 10.40
CA PRO A 58 -4.91 6.92 9.52
C PRO A 58 -6.32 7.52 9.69
N PRO A 59 -6.54 8.78 9.28
CA PRO A 59 -7.87 9.35 9.21
C PRO A 59 -8.80 8.50 8.34
N SER A 60 -10.07 8.45 8.69
CA SER A 60 -11.09 7.84 7.85
C SER A 60 -11.22 8.56 6.51
N ARG A 61 -11.81 7.88 5.52
CA ARG A 61 -12.08 8.48 4.19
C ARG A 61 -12.97 9.74 4.29
N GLY A 62 -13.85 9.80 5.29
CA GLY A 62 -14.68 10.98 5.54
C GLY A 62 -13.83 12.15 6.04
N GLU A 63 -13.00 11.89 7.04
CA GLU A 63 -12.10 12.89 7.63
C GLU A 63 -11.08 13.42 6.63
N MET A 64 -10.55 12.56 5.75
CA MET A 64 -9.62 12.95 4.69
C MET A 64 -10.14 14.09 3.79
N LYS A 65 -11.46 14.24 3.61
CA LYS A 65 -12.04 15.35 2.82
C LYS A 65 -11.91 16.70 3.49
N CYS A 66 -11.74 16.71 4.81
CA CYS A 66 -11.64 17.91 5.63
C CYS A 66 -10.20 18.21 6.06
N VAL A 67 -9.23 17.37 5.67
CA VAL A 67 -7.81 17.57 5.98
C VAL A 67 -7.19 18.57 5.00
N TYR A 68 -6.41 19.51 5.53
CA TYR A 68 -5.56 20.40 4.74
C TYR A 68 -4.08 20.00 4.92
N PRO A 69 -3.30 19.90 3.82
CA PRO A 69 -3.71 20.06 2.43
C PRO A 69 -4.59 18.91 1.93
N ILE A 70 -5.36 19.17 0.86
CA ILE A 70 -6.24 18.17 0.25
C ILE A 70 -5.41 16.92 -0.11
N PRO A 71 -5.79 15.71 0.37
CA PRO A 71 -5.03 14.51 0.09
C PRO A 71 -4.96 14.20 -1.41
N GLN A 72 -3.77 13.82 -1.87
CA GLN A 72 -3.55 13.37 -3.25
C GLN A 72 -3.86 11.88 -3.37
N ASN A 73 -4.67 11.51 -4.37
CA ASN A 73 -4.98 10.11 -4.67
C ASN A 73 -4.39 9.71 -6.02
N PHE A 74 -3.59 8.64 -6.03
CA PHE A 74 -2.99 8.10 -7.26
C PHE A 74 -3.65 6.77 -7.63
N LEU A 75 -4.19 6.71 -8.85
CA LEU A 75 -4.67 5.49 -9.48
C LEU A 75 -3.54 4.80 -10.27
N PRO A 76 -3.68 3.50 -10.60
CA PRO A 76 -2.66 2.80 -11.38
C PRO A 76 -2.28 3.52 -12.68
N GLN A 77 -3.26 4.10 -13.39
CA GLN A 77 -3.04 4.87 -14.62
C GLN A 77 -2.18 6.13 -14.38
N ASP A 78 -2.31 6.79 -13.22
CA ASP A 78 -1.53 7.98 -12.88
C ASP A 78 -0.06 7.61 -12.61
N ILE A 79 0.15 6.45 -11.97
CA ILE A 79 1.48 5.89 -11.74
C ILE A 79 2.12 5.45 -13.06
N GLU A 80 1.37 4.78 -13.94
CA GLU A 80 1.86 4.36 -15.26
C GLU A 80 2.19 5.55 -16.15
N ALA A 81 1.38 6.61 -16.11
CA ALA A 81 1.66 7.85 -16.85
C ALA A 81 2.95 8.52 -16.34
N LYS A 82 3.19 8.49 -15.02
CA LYS A 82 4.34 9.16 -14.40
C LYS A 82 5.65 8.37 -14.50
N PHE A 83 5.60 7.04 -14.41
CA PHE A 83 6.79 6.18 -14.30
C PHE A 83 6.91 5.13 -15.40
N GLY A 84 5.96 5.09 -16.34
CA GLY A 84 5.89 4.08 -17.39
C GLY A 84 5.19 2.79 -16.93
N LYS A 85 4.93 1.89 -17.89
CA LYS A 85 4.30 0.59 -17.60
C LYS A 85 5.23 -0.29 -16.77
N ILE A 86 4.68 -0.89 -15.73
CA ILE A 86 5.40 -1.85 -14.89
C ILE A 86 5.41 -3.20 -15.62
N SER A 87 6.54 -3.54 -16.26
CA SER A 87 6.80 -4.84 -16.91
C SER A 87 6.86 -6.02 -15.92
#